data_AF-A0A527HGN7-F1
#
_entry.id   AF-A0A527HGN7-F1
#
_cell.length_a   1.000
_cell.length_b   1.000
_cell.length_c   1.000
_cell.angle_alpha   90.00
_cell.angle_beta   90.00
_cell.angle_gamma   90.00
#
_symmetry.space_group_name_H-M   'P 1'
#
loop_
_entity.id
_entity.type
_entity.pdbx_description
1 polymer ?
#
loop_
_entity_poly.entity_id
_entity_poly.type
_entity_poly.pdbx_seq_one_letter_code
_entity_poly.pdbx_strand_id
1 'polypeptide(L)'
;VADAGLANELAEIGVILLMFGVGLHFSLKDLLSVRAIAVPGAVVQIGFATALGAGLSWMLGWSMGAGLVFGLALSVASTVVLLRALQERRMIETERGRIAVGWLIVEDLAMVLALVLLPALAGVLGGQEQTDAHASGLLSLPASYGIWG
;
A
#
# COMPACT_ATOMS: atom_id res chain seq x y z
N VAL A 1 -30.60 26.75 7.37
CA VAL A 1 -29.85 26.04 6.30
C VAL A 1 -28.95 25.04 7.00
N ALA A 2 -29.11 23.75 6.74
CA ALA A 2 -28.16 22.75 7.23
C ALA A 2 -26.87 22.92 6.44
N ASP A 3 -25.76 23.12 7.14
CA ASP A 3 -24.46 23.29 6.50
C ASP A 3 -23.92 21.89 6.13
N ALA A 4 -24.06 21.54 4.85
CA ALA A 4 -23.71 20.22 4.35
C ALA A 4 -22.20 19.90 4.55
N GLY A 5 -21.35 20.93 4.65
CA GLY A 5 -19.94 20.77 4.98
C GLY A 5 -19.74 20.22 6.40
N LEU A 6 -20.39 20.84 7.40
CA LEU A 6 -20.31 20.40 8.79
C LEU A 6 -20.87 18.99 8.98
N ALA A 7 -21.95 18.62 8.27
CA ALA A 7 -22.50 17.27 8.33
C ALA A 7 -21.51 16.20 7.81
N ASN A 8 -20.75 16.52 6.75
CA ASN A 8 -19.77 15.60 6.18
C ASN A 8 -18.55 15.43 7.08
N GLU A 9 -18.03 16.52 7.68
CA GLU A 9 -16.92 16.46 8.63
C GLU A 9 -17.29 15.63 9.87
N LEU A 10 -18.50 15.82 10.41
CA LEU A 10 -19.00 15.02 11.53
C LEU A 10 -19.16 13.53 11.17
N ALA A 11 -19.56 13.22 9.93
CA ALA A 11 -19.66 11.85 9.45
C ALA A 11 -18.28 11.16 9.32
N GLU A 12 -17.24 11.90 8.92
CA GLU A 12 -15.87 11.40 8.84
C GLU A 12 -15.30 11.09 10.23
N ILE A 13 -15.48 12.00 11.20
CA ILE A 13 -15.14 11.76 12.62
C ILE A 13 -15.90 10.55 13.17
N GLY A 14 -17.19 10.43 12.86
CA GLY A 14 -18.02 9.30 13.28
C GLY A 14 -17.46 7.96 12.78
N VAL A 15 -16.93 7.92 11.56
CA VAL A 15 -16.30 6.72 11.01
C VAL A 15 -14.96 6.45 11.68
N ILE A 16 -14.13 7.46 11.91
CA ILE A 16 -12.84 7.28 12.62
C ILE A 16 -13.10 6.66 14.00
N LEU A 17 -14.06 7.20 14.75
CA LEU A 17 -14.47 6.67 16.06
C LEU A 17 -15.03 5.25 15.96
N LEU A 18 -15.74 4.94 14.87
CA LEU A 18 -16.29 3.62 14.60
C LEU A 18 -15.21 2.59 14.23
N MET A 19 -14.22 2.97 13.43
CA MET A 19 -13.04 2.14 13.10
C MET A 19 -12.17 1.91 14.35
N PHE A 20 -12.01 2.96 15.18
CA PHE A 20 -11.35 2.85 16.48
C PHE A 20 -12.11 1.92 17.44
N GLY A 21 -13.43 2.07 17.52
CA GLY A 21 -14.29 1.21 18.33
C GLY A 21 -14.22 -0.26 17.91
N VAL A 22 -14.20 -0.54 16.60
CA VAL A 22 -13.94 -1.89 16.08
C VAL A 22 -12.57 -2.40 16.49
N GLY A 23 -11.55 -1.56 16.39
CA GLY A 23 -10.19 -1.91 16.83
C GLY A 23 -10.11 -2.28 18.31
N LEU A 24 -10.84 -1.57 19.19
CA LEU A 24 -10.90 -1.88 20.62
C LEU A 24 -11.71 -3.13 20.96
N HIS A 25 -12.78 -3.40 20.20
CA HIS A 25 -13.63 -4.57 20.41
C HIS A 25 -13.02 -5.84 19.81
N PHE A 26 -12.21 -5.69 18.76
CA PHE A 26 -11.49 -6.79 18.14
C PHE A 26 -10.25 -7.15 18.96
N SER A 27 -10.31 -8.28 19.65
CA SER A 27 -9.19 -8.72 20.47
C SER A 27 -8.11 -9.40 19.62
N LEU A 28 -6.85 -9.32 20.04
CA LEU A 28 -5.78 -10.14 19.43
C LEU A 28 -6.10 -11.64 19.44
N LYS A 29 -6.94 -12.10 20.40
CA LYS A 29 -7.42 -13.48 20.44
C LYS A 29 -8.33 -13.81 19.25
N ASP A 30 -9.16 -12.86 18.82
CA ASP A 30 -10.01 -13.02 17.64
C ASP A 30 -9.17 -13.17 16.38
N LEU A 31 -8.10 -12.36 16.23
CA LEU A 31 -7.13 -12.51 15.14
C LEU A 31 -6.45 -13.89 15.18
N LEU A 32 -5.97 -14.30 16.35
CA LEU A 32 -5.30 -15.59 16.52
C LEU A 32 -6.23 -16.77 16.25
N SER A 33 -7.54 -16.62 16.49
CA SER A 33 -8.54 -17.65 16.21
C SER A 33 -8.74 -17.92 14.72
N VAL A 34 -8.54 -16.91 13.87
CA VAL A 34 -8.76 -17.00 12.41
C VAL A 34 -7.47 -17.03 11.59
N ARG A 35 -6.30 -16.99 12.24
CA ARG A 35 -4.99 -16.89 11.58
C ARG A 35 -4.74 -17.96 10.51
N ALA A 36 -5.27 -19.16 10.71
CA ALA A 36 -5.08 -20.30 9.81
C ALA A 36 -5.73 -20.07 8.43
N ILE A 37 -6.71 -19.16 8.35
CA ILE A 37 -7.43 -18.82 7.12
C ILE A 37 -6.97 -17.43 6.64
N ALA A 38 -6.93 -16.45 7.54
CA ALA A 38 -6.63 -15.06 7.20
C ALA A 38 -5.20 -14.86 6.67
N VAL A 39 -4.19 -15.46 7.33
CA VAL A 39 -2.78 -15.28 6.95
C VAL A 39 -2.46 -15.84 5.56
N PRO A 40 -2.73 -17.12 5.26
CA PRO A 40 -2.44 -17.64 3.93
C PRO A 40 -3.28 -16.95 2.85
N GLY A 41 -4.52 -16.56 3.16
CA GLY A 41 -5.37 -15.80 2.24
C GLY A 41 -4.73 -14.48 1.81
N ALA A 42 -4.29 -13.66 2.78
CA ALA A 42 -3.62 -12.39 2.53
C ALA A 42 -2.32 -12.58 1.73
N VAL A 43 -1.46 -13.53 2.13
CA VAL A 43 -0.18 -13.77 1.44
C VAL A 43 -0.39 -14.21 -0.01
N VAL A 44 -1.34 -15.13 -0.25
CA VAL A 44 -1.64 -15.61 -1.61
C VAL A 44 -2.24 -14.49 -2.46
N GLN A 45 -3.17 -13.70 -1.92
CA GLN A 45 -3.75 -12.60 -2.68
C GLN A 45 -2.73 -11.51 -3.00
N ILE A 46 -1.87 -11.13 -2.03
CA ILE A 46 -0.80 -10.16 -2.27
C ILE A 46 0.16 -10.67 -3.33
N GLY A 47 0.62 -11.92 -3.20
CA GLY A 47 1.51 -12.53 -4.19
C GLY A 47 0.88 -12.58 -5.57
N PHE A 48 -0.39 -12.95 -5.65
CA PHE A 48 -1.13 -13.04 -6.92
C PHE A 48 -1.33 -11.66 -7.57
N ALA A 49 -1.80 -10.65 -6.81
CA ALA A 49 -1.97 -9.29 -7.32
C ALA A 49 -0.62 -8.69 -7.75
N THR A 50 0.43 -8.95 -6.98
CA THR A 50 1.79 -8.50 -7.31
C THR A 50 2.30 -9.16 -8.59
N ALA A 51 2.10 -10.46 -8.75
CA ALA A 51 2.49 -11.18 -9.96
C ALA A 51 1.75 -10.68 -11.20
N LEU A 52 0.44 -10.41 -11.08
CA LEU A 52 -0.35 -9.83 -12.17
C LEU A 52 0.13 -8.42 -12.52
N GLY A 53 0.38 -7.57 -11.53
CA GLY A 53 0.91 -6.22 -11.75
C GLY A 53 2.30 -6.23 -12.38
N ALA A 54 3.20 -7.09 -11.91
CA ALA A 54 4.52 -7.28 -12.49
C ALA A 54 4.43 -7.78 -13.94
N GLY A 55 3.56 -8.76 -14.21
CA GLY A 55 3.32 -9.25 -15.58
C GLY A 55 2.80 -8.16 -16.51
N LEU A 56 1.83 -7.36 -16.06
CA LEU A 56 1.30 -6.24 -16.83
C LEU A 56 2.37 -5.17 -17.09
N SER A 57 3.15 -4.82 -16.07
CA SER A 57 4.23 -3.83 -16.20
C SER A 57 5.33 -4.28 -17.17
N TRP A 58 5.61 -5.59 -17.21
CA TRP A 58 6.57 -6.17 -18.13
C TRP A 58 6.06 -6.04 -19.58
N MET A 59 4.76 -6.25 -19.81
CA MET A 59 4.14 -6.00 -21.12
C MET A 59 4.19 -4.52 -21.53
N LEU A 60 4.20 -3.60 -20.57
CA LEU A 60 4.37 -2.15 -20.79
C LEU A 60 5.84 -1.73 -20.93
N GLY A 61 6.80 -2.67 -20.83
CA GLY A 61 8.23 -2.40 -20.94
C GLY A 61 8.84 -1.72 -19.71
N TRP A 62 8.20 -1.81 -18.54
CA TRP A 62 8.73 -1.24 -17.30
C TRP A 62 9.84 -2.12 -16.70
N SER A 63 10.66 -1.52 -15.83
CA SER A 63 11.69 -2.27 -15.11
C SER A 63 11.07 -3.25 -14.10
N MET A 64 11.80 -4.30 -13.76
CA MET A 64 11.33 -5.31 -12.81
C MET A 64 11.01 -4.70 -11.43
N GLY A 65 11.82 -3.75 -10.97
CA GLY A 65 11.56 -3.02 -9.72
C GLY A 65 10.28 -2.18 -9.78
N ALA A 66 10.07 -1.42 -10.88
CA ALA A 66 8.84 -0.66 -11.07
C ALA A 66 7.62 -1.58 -11.14
N GLY A 67 7.75 -2.74 -11.78
CA GLY A 67 6.71 -3.75 -11.84
C GLY A 67 6.33 -4.36 -10.49
N LEU A 68 7.32 -4.63 -9.65
CA LEU A 68 7.09 -5.13 -8.30
C LEU A 68 6.35 -4.09 -7.44
N VAL A 69 6.81 -2.84 -7.46
CA VAL A 69 6.17 -1.75 -6.71
C VAL A 69 4.74 -1.51 -7.21
N PHE A 70 4.54 -1.54 -8.52
CA PHE A 70 3.21 -1.41 -9.13
C PHE A 70 2.29 -2.57 -8.71
N GLY A 71 2.79 -3.80 -8.73
CA GLY A 71 2.03 -4.96 -8.27
C GLY A 71 1.66 -4.91 -6.79
N LEU A 72 2.59 -4.48 -5.93
CA LEU A 72 2.31 -4.26 -4.51
C LEU A 72 1.25 -3.16 -4.33
N ALA A 73 1.33 -2.06 -5.07
CA ALA A 73 0.33 -0.99 -5.03
C ALA A 73 -1.06 -1.48 -5.46
N LEU A 74 -1.15 -2.33 -6.49
CA LEU A 74 -2.41 -2.95 -6.92
C LEU A 74 -3.00 -3.91 -5.88
N SER A 75 -2.16 -4.47 -5.00
CA SER A 75 -2.61 -5.39 -3.98
C SER A 75 -3.36 -4.72 -2.83
N VAL A 76 -3.20 -3.41 -2.63
CA VAL A 76 -3.75 -2.68 -1.48
C VAL A 76 -5.27 -2.60 -1.56
N ALA A 77 -5.96 -3.22 -0.60
CA ALA A 77 -7.40 -3.07 -0.43
C ALA A 77 -7.78 -1.86 0.45
N SER A 78 -8.98 -1.32 0.23
CA SER A 78 -9.54 -0.26 1.10
C SER A 78 -10.14 -0.86 2.37
N THR A 79 -9.37 -0.87 3.46
CA THR A 79 -9.76 -1.43 4.76
C THR A 79 -10.99 -0.74 5.35
N VAL A 80 -11.03 0.59 5.34
CA VAL A 80 -12.16 1.39 5.89
C VAL A 80 -13.47 1.07 5.16
N VAL A 81 -13.45 0.98 3.83
CA VAL A 81 -14.65 0.70 3.04
C VAL A 81 -15.21 -0.68 3.35
N LEU A 82 -14.34 -1.70 3.44
CA LEU A 82 -14.78 -3.05 3.77
C LEU A 82 -15.31 -3.14 5.21
N LEU A 83 -14.63 -2.49 6.16
CA LEU A 83 -15.08 -2.45 7.55
C LEU A 83 -16.44 -1.75 7.68
N ARG A 84 -16.64 -0.60 7.02
CA ARG A 84 -17.96 0.06 6.94
C ARG A 84 -19.03 -0.86 6.36
N ALA A 85 -18.73 -1.54 5.25
CA ALA A 85 -19.68 -2.48 4.63
C ALA A 85 -20.05 -3.65 5.54
N LEU A 86 -19.10 -4.17 6.33
CA LEU A 86 -19.36 -5.20 7.34
C LEU A 86 -20.23 -4.67 8.49
N GLN A 87 -20.06 -3.40 8.88
CA GLN A 87 -20.85 -2.77 9.95
C GLN A 87 -22.27 -2.48 9.54
N GLU A 88 -22.47 -1.92 8.35
CA GLU A 88 -23.79 -1.67 7.78
C GLU A 88 -24.63 -2.95 7.74
N ARG A 89 -23.96 -4.09 7.54
CA ARG A 89 -24.57 -5.43 7.53
C ARG A 89 -24.57 -6.13 8.89
N ARG A 90 -24.06 -5.52 9.96
CA ARG A 90 -23.91 -6.11 11.31
C ARG A 90 -23.16 -7.45 11.32
N MET A 91 -22.17 -7.61 10.43
CA MET A 91 -21.43 -8.86 10.25
C MET A 91 -20.07 -8.89 10.96
N ILE A 92 -19.60 -7.79 11.55
CA ILE A 92 -18.26 -7.70 12.17
C ILE A 92 -17.99 -8.81 13.20
N GLU A 93 -18.98 -9.12 14.05
CA GLU A 93 -18.81 -10.08 15.15
C GLU A 93 -19.06 -11.54 14.72
N THR A 94 -19.45 -11.76 13.47
CA THR A 94 -19.60 -13.13 12.94
C THR A 94 -18.23 -13.75 12.69
N GLU A 95 -18.16 -15.07 12.58
CA GLU A 95 -16.92 -15.76 12.21
C GLU A 95 -16.37 -15.27 10.87
N ARG A 96 -17.24 -15.05 9.88
CA ARG A 96 -16.87 -14.48 8.57
C ARG A 96 -16.37 -13.05 8.68
N GLY A 97 -16.99 -12.24 9.55
CA GLY A 97 -16.52 -10.90 9.88
C GLY A 97 -15.12 -10.92 10.49
N ARG A 98 -14.89 -11.77 11.50
CA ARG A 98 -13.56 -11.94 12.13
C ARG A 98 -12.51 -12.39 11.12
N ILE A 99 -12.83 -13.32 10.23
CA ILE A 99 -11.92 -13.75 9.15
C ILE A 99 -11.60 -12.57 8.21
N ALA A 100 -12.60 -11.81 7.79
CA ALA A 100 -12.41 -10.67 6.89
C ALA A 100 -11.57 -9.56 7.55
N VAL A 101 -11.87 -9.18 8.80
CA VAL A 101 -11.08 -8.21 9.57
C VAL A 101 -9.66 -8.73 9.78
N GLY A 102 -9.51 -10.00 10.14
CA GLY A 102 -8.20 -10.61 10.34
C GLY A 102 -7.36 -10.64 9.06
N TRP A 103 -7.98 -10.91 7.91
CA TRP A 103 -7.32 -10.83 6.60
C TRP A 103 -6.82 -9.40 6.35
N LEU A 104 -7.66 -8.39 6.51
CA LEU A 104 -7.29 -6.99 6.30
C LEU A 104 -6.12 -6.55 7.17
N ILE A 105 -6.11 -6.97 8.45
CA ILE A 105 -5.02 -6.64 9.38
C ILE A 105 -3.70 -7.26 8.92
N VAL A 106 -3.72 -8.53 8.50
CA VAL A 106 -2.50 -9.21 8.01
C VAL A 106 -2.01 -8.58 6.72
N GLU A 107 -2.92 -8.23 5.81
CA GLU A 107 -2.61 -7.56 4.55
C GLU A 107 -1.94 -6.20 4.78
N ASP A 108 -2.55 -5.35 5.61
CA ASP A 108 -2.02 -4.02 5.94
C ASP A 108 -0.63 -4.11 6.61
N LEU A 109 -0.46 -5.02 7.57
CA LEU A 109 0.83 -5.25 8.22
C LEU A 109 1.90 -5.72 7.22
N ALA A 110 1.57 -6.69 6.37
CA ALA A 110 2.48 -7.18 5.34
C ALA A 110 2.86 -6.07 4.35
N MET A 111 1.91 -5.23 3.96
CA MET A 111 2.12 -4.11 3.06
C MET A 111 3.02 -3.04 3.69
N VAL A 112 2.76 -2.64 4.94
CA VAL A 112 3.61 -1.70 5.68
C VAL A 112 5.05 -2.21 5.74
N LEU A 113 5.25 -3.50 6.06
CA LEU A 113 6.59 -4.11 6.05
C LEU A 113 7.21 -4.09 4.65
N ALA A 114 6.47 -4.45 3.61
CA ALA A 114 6.96 -4.44 2.24
C ALA A 114 7.41 -3.02 1.81
N LEU A 115 6.58 -2.01 2.05
CA LEU A 115 6.86 -0.61 1.69
C LEU A 115 8.04 -0.04 2.48
N VAL A 116 8.18 -0.38 3.76
CA VAL A 116 9.33 0.02 4.58
C VAL A 116 10.64 -0.61 4.08
N LEU A 117 10.58 -1.81 3.52
CA LEU A 117 11.75 -2.51 2.98
C LEU A 117 12.12 -2.07 1.55
N LEU A 118 11.21 -1.41 0.81
CA LEU A 118 11.47 -1.00 -0.58
C LEU A 118 12.75 -0.16 -0.75
N PRO A 119 13.04 0.87 0.06
CA PRO A 119 14.27 1.67 -0.10
C PRO A 119 15.54 0.83 0.07
N ALA A 120 15.53 -0.12 1.03
CA ALA A 120 16.67 -1.01 1.25
C ALA A 120 16.87 -2.00 0.09
N LEU A 121 15.79 -2.33 -0.62
CA LEU A 121 15.80 -3.24 -1.76
C LEU A 121 15.95 -2.53 -3.11
N ALA A 122 15.84 -1.20 -3.16
CA ALA A 122 15.83 -0.41 -4.40
C ALA A 122 17.07 -0.67 -5.28
N GLY A 123 18.26 -0.77 -4.67
CA GLY A 123 19.50 -1.07 -5.38
C GLY A 123 19.54 -2.46 -6.02
N VAL A 124 18.88 -3.45 -5.41
CA VAL A 124 18.78 -4.83 -5.94
C VAL A 124 17.68 -4.94 -7.00
N LEU A 125 16.62 -4.15 -6.87
CA LEU A 125 15.45 -4.15 -7.77
C LEU A 125 15.69 -3.37 -9.08
N GLY A 126 16.91 -2.90 -9.32
CA GLY A 126 17.26 -2.14 -10.53
C GLY A 126 16.81 -0.68 -10.48
N GLY A 127 16.57 -0.14 -9.29
CA GLY A 127 16.51 1.30 -9.06
C GLY A 127 17.91 1.89 -9.19
N GLN A 128 18.45 1.89 -10.41
CA GLN A 128 19.51 2.84 -10.72
C GLN A 128 18.85 4.21 -10.63
N GLU A 129 19.28 5.01 -9.66
CA GLU A 129 19.14 6.45 -9.80
C GLU A 129 19.69 6.78 -11.18
N GLN A 130 18.83 7.19 -12.11
CA GLN A 130 19.23 8.13 -13.13
C GLN A 130 19.60 9.40 -12.37
N THR A 131 20.79 9.39 -11.75
CA THR A 131 21.48 10.61 -11.42
C THR A 131 21.69 11.24 -12.77
N ASP A 132 20.83 12.20 -13.12
CA ASP A 132 20.91 12.95 -14.36
C ASP A 132 22.33 13.50 -14.49
N ALA A 133 23.16 12.80 -15.26
CA ALA A 133 24.48 13.23 -15.71
C ALA A 133 24.36 14.38 -16.74
N HIS A 134 23.30 15.18 -16.65
CA HIS A 134 23.05 16.37 -17.45
C HIS A 134 23.64 17.64 -16.81
N ALA A 135 24.04 17.61 -15.53
CA ALA A 135 24.72 18.76 -14.89
C ALA A 135 26.26 18.76 -15.11
N SER A 136 26.87 17.63 -15.47
CA SER A 136 28.33 17.55 -15.70
C SER A 136 28.79 18.02 -17.09
N GLY A 137 27.87 18.17 -18.05
CA GLY A 137 28.19 18.63 -19.41
C GLY A 137 28.52 20.12 -19.50
N LEU A 138 28.08 20.94 -18.55
CA LEU A 138 28.43 22.37 -18.49
C LEU A 138 29.80 22.63 -17.84
N LEU A 139 30.31 21.68 -17.05
CA LEU A 139 31.62 21.80 -16.39
C LEU A 139 32.75 21.06 -17.12
N SER A 140 32.43 20.30 -18.18
CA SER A 140 33.40 19.58 -19.02
C SER A 140 33.80 20.33 -20.29
N LEU A 141 33.43 21.61 -20.43
CA LEU A 141 34.03 22.44 -21.48
C LEU A 141 35.54 22.53 -21.17
N PRO A 142 36.41 22.06 -22.07
CA PRO A 142 37.84 22.21 -21.86
C PRO A 142 38.14 23.70 -21.69
N ALA A 143 38.88 24.04 -20.64
CA ALA A 143 39.42 25.37 -20.37
C ALA A 143 40.48 25.79 -21.43
N SER A 144 40.27 25.43 -22.69
CA SER A 144 41.15 25.71 -23.83
C SER A 144 40.65 26.84 -24.72
N TYR A 145 39.48 27.43 -24.45
CA TYR A 145 39.09 28.69 -25.07
C TYR A 145 39.56 29.82 -24.16
N GLY A 146 40.84 30.12 -24.34
CA GLY A 146 41.54 31.21 -23.70
C GLY A 146 40.75 32.51 -23.79
N ILE A 147 40.66 33.15 -22.64
CA ILE A 147 40.61 34.59 -22.50
C ILE A 147 41.78 35.17 -23.35
N TRP A 148 41.53 36.22 -24.13
CA TRP A 148 42.51 37.08 -24.84
C TRP A 148 42.89 36.73 -26.30
N GLY A 149 42.37 37.58 -27.18
CA GLY A 149 42.75 37.81 -28.57
C GLY A 149 41.92 38.97 -29.09
#